data_AF-A0A7X3QD86-F1
#
_entry.id   AF-A0A7X3QD86-F1
#
_cell.length_a   1.000
_cell.length_b   1.000
_cell.length_c   1.000
_cell.angle_alpha   90.00
_cell.angle_beta   90.00
_cell.angle_gamma   90.00
#
_symmetry.space_group_name_H-M   'P 1'
#
loop_
_entity.id
_entity.type
_entity.pdbx_description
1 polymer ?
#
loop_
_entity_poly.entity_id
_entity_poly.type
_entity_poly.pdbx_seq_one_letter_code
_entity_poly.pdbx_strand_id
1 'polypeptide(L)'
;MRRWERMAVVLALAGAVPAWSSVAYAGQLPDDIHPASRNRLPPIDRTELDAERRAAYDAAVASPAGAPTGAAALRLHGSGTLLRWEAPLGRRLVELTILTAARELDQPYEWALHEIEAIAVGLEDEIIDIVRHRRPLTNLPPREAIIIEVGRELLSTRALGADTYARALRLLGKTNLVDVIDTLARYAMVGAELTGFNQRMPVGWRQSLPLPFTHPDDIHPDSRSRLPLRSAETTSTATVLYGRL
;
A
#
# COMPACT_ATOMS: atom_id res chain seq x y z
N MET A 1 47.42 56.51 -13.04
CA MET A 1 46.10 57.15 -13.26
C MET A 1 45.04 56.06 -13.25
N ARG A 2 44.11 56.11 -12.28
CA ARG A 2 43.04 55.12 -12.09
C ARG A 2 41.95 55.36 -13.15
N ARG A 3 41.54 54.32 -13.87
CA ARG A 3 40.23 54.29 -14.55
C ARG A 3 39.52 53.02 -14.13
N TRP A 4 38.40 53.23 -13.45
CA TRP A 4 37.43 52.23 -13.05
C TRP A 4 36.34 52.26 -14.12
N GLU A 5 36.10 51.15 -14.81
CA GLU A 5 34.86 50.97 -15.56
C GLU A 5 34.16 49.73 -15.01
N ARG A 6 32.93 49.98 -14.54
CA ARG A 6 32.08 49.04 -13.81
C ARG A 6 31.49 48.04 -14.81
N MET A 7 31.77 46.75 -14.63
CA MET A 7 31.01 45.69 -15.27
C MET A 7 29.62 45.64 -14.62
N ALA A 8 28.57 45.91 -15.40
CA ALA A 8 27.20 45.65 -15.02
C ALA A 8 26.95 44.13 -15.15
N VAL A 9 26.84 43.43 -14.02
CA VAL A 9 26.32 42.07 -13.97
C VAL A 9 24.80 42.15 -14.09
N VAL A 10 24.25 41.74 -15.22
CA VAL A 10 22.82 41.49 -15.37
C VAL A 10 22.54 40.11 -14.78
N LEU A 11 22.09 40.07 -13.53
CA LEU A 11 21.50 38.87 -12.93
C LEU A 11 20.11 38.66 -13.55
N ALA A 12 20.01 37.72 -14.48
CA ALA A 12 18.72 37.17 -14.90
C ALA A 12 18.18 36.26 -13.78
N LEU A 13 17.39 36.83 -12.88
CA LEU A 13 16.54 36.05 -11.98
C LEU A 13 15.48 35.35 -12.84
N ALA A 14 15.68 34.06 -13.12
CA ALA A 14 14.61 33.19 -13.59
C ALA A 14 13.54 33.17 -12.50
N GLY A 15 12.47 33.95 -12.70
CA GLY A 15 11.31 33.94 -11.83
C GLY A 15 10.71 32.54 -11.82
N ALA A 16 10.83 31.85 -10.69
CA ALA A 16 9.99 30.70 -10.41
C ALA A 16 8.54 31.19 -10.48
N VAL A 17 7.78 30.69 -11.45
CA VAL A 17 6.34 30.86 -11.48
C VAL A 17 5.83 30.28 -10.16
N PRO A 18 5.13 31.04 -9.30
CA PRO A 18 4.59 30.48 -8.09
C PRO A 18 3.68 29.32 -8.51
N ALA A 19 3.84 28.13 -7.90
CA ALA A 19 2.80 27.12 -8.00
C ALA A 19 1.54 27.78 -7.42
N TRP A 20 0.50 27.93 -8.25
CA TRP A 20 -0.77 28.45 -7.78
C TRP A 20 -1.31 27.42 -6.80
N SER A 21 -1.21 27.70 -5.50
CA SER A 21 -1.97 27.00 -4.50
C SER A 21 -3.44 27.26 -4.83
N SER A 22 -4.09 26.34 -5.53
CA SER A 22 -5.53 26.39 -5.71
C SER A 22 -6.15 26.30 -4.32
N VAL A 23 -6.62 27.41 -3.79
CA VAL A 23 -7.47 27.41 -2.61
C VAL A 23 -8.74 26.68 -3.03
N ALA A 24 -8.91 25.44 -2.57
CA ALA A 24 -10.16 24.71 -2.75
C ALA A 24 -11.26 25.52 -2.04
N TYR A 25 -12.18 26.10 -2.82
CA TYR A 25 -13.33 26.79 -2.27
C TYR A 25 -14.21 25.76 -1.56
N ALA A 26 -14.71 26.07 -0.36
CA ALA A 26 -15.62 25.19 0.35
C ALA A 26 -16.84 24.86 -0.53
N GLY A 27 -16.91 23.62 -1.01
CA GLY A 27 -17.98 23.12 -1.88
C GLY A 27 -17.56 22.73 -3.30
N GLN A 28 -16.43 23.23 -3.82
CA GLN A 28 -15.95 22.82 -5.13
C GLN A 28 -15.12 21.54 -5.01
N LEU A 29 -15.65 20.45 -5.57
CA LEU A 29 -14.95 19.17 -5.65
C LEU A 29 -13.97 19.22 -6.84
N PRO A 30 -12.78 18.60 -6.72
CA PRO A 30 -11.93 18.33 -7.87
C PRO A 30 -12.69 17.57 -8.98
N ASP A 31 -12.29 17.78 -10.24
CA ASP A 31 -12.98 17.22 -11.41
C ASP A 31 -13.02 15.68 -11.42
N ASP A 32 -12.07 15.02 -10.76
CA ASP A 32 -11.99 13.57 -10.62
C ASP A 32 -12.82 13.00 -9.47
N ILE A 33 -13.58 13.83 -8.74
CA ILE A 33 -14.44 13.42 -7.62
C ILE A 33 -15.91 13.37 -8.05
N HIS A 34 -16.51 12.20 -7.86
CA HIS A 34 -17.91 11.97 -8.15
C HIS A 34 -18.82 12.73 -7.17
N PRO A 35 -19.79 13.53 -7.63
CA PRO A 35 -20.54 14.48 -6.79
C PRO A 35 -21.39 13.79 -5.71
N ALA A 36 -22.00 12.64 -6.03
CA ALA A 36 -22.91 11.95 -5.10
C ALA A 36 -22.16 11.22 -3.96
N SER A 37 -21.04 10.57 -4.28
CA SER A 37 -20.27 9.76 -3.33
C SER A 37 -19.14 10.55 -2.66
N ARG A 38 -18.83 11.74 -3.19
CA ARG A 38 -17.73 12.62 -2.77
C ARG A 38 -16.37 11.93 -2.72
N ASN A 39 -16.17 10.94 -3.58
CA ASN A 39 -14.90 10.25 -3.81
C ASN A 39 -14.76 9.89 -5.30
N ARG A 40 -13.63 9.28 -5.70
CA ARG A 40 -13.34 8.97 -7.12
C ARG A 40 -14.16 7.82 -7.73
N LEU A 41 -14.93 7.10 -6.91
CA LEU A 41 -15.84 6.04 -7.34
C LEU A 41 -17.28 6.53 -7.25
N PRO A 42 -18.20 6.10 -8.14
CA PRO A 42 -19.63 6.37 -7.97
C PRO A 42 -20.17 5.68 -6.71
N PRO A 43 -21.38 6.03 -6.24
CA PRO A 43 -22.08 5.21 -5.24
C PRO A 43 -22.14 3.74 -5.67
N ILE A 44 -22.11 2.82 -4.71
CA ILE A 44 -22.18 1.39 -5.01
C ILE A 44 -23.49 1.07 -5.74
N ASP A 45 -23.38 0.44 -6.91
CA ASP A 45 -24.52 -0.15 -7.58
C ASP A 45 -24.75 -1.54 -6.99
N ARG A 46 -25.91 -1.72 -6.35
CA ARG A 46 -26.31 -2.99 -5.71
C ARG A 46 -26.30 -4.18 -6.68
N THR A 47 -26.45 -3.94 -7.98
CA THR A 47 -26.42 -5.00 -9.00
C THR A 47 -25.00 -5.51 -9.27
N GLU A 48 -23.96 -4.76 -8.89
CA GLU A 48 -22.55 -5.18 -8.99
C GLU A 48 -22.15 -6.18 -7.89
N LEU A 49 -22.97 -6.33 -6.85
CA LEU A 49 -22.72 -7.25 -5.73
C LEU A 49 -23.21 -8.66 -6.08
N ASP A 50 -22.39 -9.67 -5.76
CA ASP A 50 -22.84 -11.06 -5.77
C ASP A 50 -23.96 -11.31 -4.74
N ALA A 51 -24.55 -12.51 -4.77
CA ALA A 51 -25.71 -12.82 -3.93
C ALA A 51 -25.43 -12.71 -2.43
N GLU A 52 -24.25 -13.13 -1.97
CA GLU A 52 -23.88 -13.12 -0.56
C GLU A 52 -23.62 -11.70 -0.07
N ARG A 53 -22.80 -10.94 -0.81
CA ARG A 53 -22.45 -9.55 -0.48
C ARG A 53 -23.67 -8.63 -0.57
N ARG A 54 -24.58 -8.89 -1.51
CA ARG A 54 -25.86 -8.18 -1.61
C ARG A 54 -26.74 -8.46 -0.40
N ALA A 55 -26.85 -9.71 0.05
CA ALA A 55 -27.62 -10.05 1.24
C ALA A 55 -27.04 -9.38 2.50
N ALA A 56 -25.71 -9.37 2.65
CA ALA A 56 -25.04 -8.68 3.74
C ALA A 56 -25.26 -7.16 3.70
N TYR A 57 -25.20 -6.55 2.51
CA TYR A 57 -25.50 -5.14 2.30
C TYR A 57 -26.95 -4.81 2.69
N ASP A 58 -27.92 -5.60 2.22
CA ASP A 58 -29.34 -5.40 2.52
C ASP A 58 -29.62 -5.54 4.02
N ALA A 59 -29.01 -6.52 4.69
CA ALA A 59 -29.11 -6.70 6.12
C ALA A 59 -28.53 -5.51 6.91
N ALA A 60 -27.39 -4.96 6.47
CA ALA A 60 -26.80 -3.77 7.08
C ALA A 60 -27.74 -2.56 6.93
N VAL A 61 -28.26 -2.33 5.72
CA VAL A 61 -29.22 -1.25 5.42
C VAL A 61 -30.48 -1.34 6.28
N ALA A 62 -30.99 -2.56 6.50
CA ALA A 62 -32.19 -2.79 7.32
C ALA A 62 -31.93 -2.67 8.84
N SER A 63 -30.67 -2.62 9.27
CA SER A 63 -30.28 -2.49 10.67
C SER A 63 -30.17 -1.02 11.10
N PRO A 64 -30.20 -0.71 12.42
CA PRO A 64 -29.90 0.63 12.92
C PRO A 64 -28.51 1.17 12.53
N ALA A 65 -27.57 0.31 12.13
CA ALA A 65 -26.26 0.72 11.65
C ALA A 65 -26.31 1.38 10.25
N GLY A 66 -27.35 1.10 9.46
CA GLY A 66 -27.54 1.64 8.12
C GLY A 66 -26.58 1.06 7.06
N ALA A 67 -26.60 1.66 5.87
CA ALA A 67 -25.72 1.28 4.77
C ALA A 67 -24.23 1.42 5.16
N PRO A 68 -23.32 0.57 4.66
CA PRO A 68 -21.89 0.77 4.82
C PRO A 68 -21.47 2.17 4.38
N THR A 69 -20.62 2.82 5.17
CA THR A 69 -20.07 4.15 4.89
C THR A 69 -18.53 4.13 4.92
N GLY A 70 -17.90 5.22 4.47
CA GLY A 70 -16.44 5.37 4.49
C GLY A 70 -15.69 4.23 3.79
N ALA A 71 -14.62 3.73 4.41
CA ALA A 71 -13.80 2.66 3.85
C ALA A 71 -14.58 1.35 3.61
N ALA A 72 -15.60 1.05 4.43
CA ALA A 72 -16.43 -0.13 4.23
C ALA A 72 -17.26 -0.02 2.94
N ALA A 73 -17.79 1.16 2.62
CA ALA A 73 -18.48 1.41 1.36
C ALA A 73 -17.54 1.30 0.15
N LEU A 74 -16.33 1.87 0.24
CA LEU A 74 -15.35 1.82 -0.85
C LEU A 74 -14.96 0.39 -1.21
N ARG A 75 -14.78 -0.49 -0.21
CA ARG A 75 -14.46 -1.91 -0.41
C ARG A 75 -15.54 -2.70 -1.14
N LEU A 76 -16.78 -2.21 -1.18
CA LEU A 76 -17.85 -2.86 -1.93
C LEU A 76 -17.60 -2.86 -3.45
N HIS A 77 -16.77 -1.96 -3.96
CA HIS A 77 -16.38 -1.96 -5.38
C HIS A 77 -15.30 -3.01 -5.71
N GLY A 78 -14.66 -3.60 -4.71
CA GLY A 78 -13.68 -4.67 -4.86
C GLY A 78 -14.31 -6.04 -5.09
N SER A 79 -13.48 -7.07 -5.20
CA SER A 79 -13.94 -8.44 -5.45
C SER A 79 -14.75 -9.02 -4.28
N GLY A 80 -14.47 -8.55 -3.06
CA GLY A 80 -15.02 -9.13 -1.83
C GLY A 80 -14.42 -10.50 -1.46
N THR A 81 -13.41 -10.96 -2.19
CA THR A 81 -12.75 -12.25 -1.94
C THR A 81 -11.73 -12.15 -0.82
N LEU A 82 -11.21 -13.30 -0.37
CA LEU A 82 -10.03 -13.31 0.49
C LEU A 82 -8.81 -12.83 -0.33
N LEU A 83 -8.61 -11.50 -0.40
CA LEU A 83 -7.72 -10.85 -1.38
C LEU A 83 -6.34 -11.49 -1.50
N ARG A 84 -5.75 -11.91 -0.38
CA ARG A 84 -4.45 -12.57 -0.37
C ARG A 84 -4.43 -13.83 -1.24
N TRP A 85 -5.52 -14.61 -1.24
CA TRP A 85 -5.58 -15.95 -1.86
C TRP A 85 -6.40 -15.97 -3.15
N GLU A 86 -7.45 -15.14 -3.22
CA GLU A 86 -8.55 -15.29 -4.17
C GLU A 86 -8.84 -13.99 -4.95
N ALA A 87 -7.97 -12.98 -4.89
CA ALA A 87 -8.18 -11.76 -5.67
C ALA A 87 -8.11 -12.06 -7.18
N PRO A 88 -9.06 -11.56 -7.99
CA PRO A 88 -8.99 -11.64 -9.46
C PRO A 88 -7.72 -11.03 -10.06
N LEU A 89 -7.05 -10.15 -9.31
CA LEU A 89 -5.75 -9.58 -9.66
C LEU A 89 -4.68 -10.66 -9.91
N GLY A 90 -4.80 -11.82 -9.24
CA GLY A 90 -3.85 -12.93 -9.31
C GLY A 90 -2.75 -12.84 -8.25
N ARG A 91 -2.37 -13.99 -7.69
CA ARG A 91 -1.42 -14.13 -6.58
C ARG A 91 -0.11 -13.38 -6.78
N ARG A 92 0.50 -13.46 -7.96
CA ARG A 92 1.77 -12.78 -8.28
C ARG A 92 1.69 -11.26 -8.08
N LEU A 93 0.62 -10.62 -8.52
CA LEU A 93 0.43 -9.17 -8.39
C LEU A 93 -0.06 -8.76 -6.99
N VAL A 94 -0.76 -9.66 -6.29
CA VAL A 94 -1.08 -9.46 -4.87
C VAL A 94 0.20 -9.44 -4.04
N GLU A 95 1.09 -10.42 -4.21
CA GLU A 95 2.37 -10.44 -3.48
C GLU A 95 3.26 -9.23 -3.84
N LEU A 96 3.25 -8.77 -5.10
CA LEU A 96 3.89 -7.50 -5.47
C LEU A 96 3.31 -6.30 -4.70
N THR A 97 1.98 -6.26 -4.53
CA THR A 97 1.29 -5.20 -3.79
C THR A 97 1.70 -5.22 -2.32
N ILE A 98 1.83 -6.41 -1.72
CA ILE A 98 2.24 -6.61 -0.34
C ILE A 98 3.70 -6.20 -0.12
N LEU A 99 4.61 -6.67 -0.98
CA LEU A 99 6.01 -6.25 -0.94
C LEU A 99 6.16 -4.74 -1.06
N THR A 100 5.35 -4.11 -1.92
CA THR A 100 5.32 -2.65 -2.03
C THR A 100 4.92 -2.01 -0.69
N ALA A 101 3.87 -2.50 -0.02
CA ALA A 101 3.47 -1.99 1.29
C ALA A 101 4.57 -2.16 2.35
N ALA A 102 5.11 -3.38 2.46
CA ALA A 102 6.17 -3.72 3.40
C ALA A 102 7.41 -2.83 3.19
N ARG A 103 7.76 -2.53 1.93
CA ARG A 103 8.88 -1.63 1.63
C ARG A 103 8.60 -0.19 2.00
N GLU A 104 7.44 0.34 1.64
CA GLU A 104 7.13 1.75 1.90
C GLU A 104 6.97 2.05 3.41
N LEU A 105 6.78 1.01 4.22
CA LEU A 105 6.77 1.09 5.69
C LEU A 105 8.03 0.54 6.36
N ASP A 106 9.03 0.15 5.57
CA ASP A 106 10.30 -0.42 6.03
C ASP A 106 10.10 -1.57 7.07
N GLN A 107 9.18 -2.50 6.79
CA GLN A 107 8.82 -3.62 7.68
C GLN A 107 9.58 -4.91 7.36
N PRO A 108 10.62 -5.26 8.12
CA PRO A 108 11.49 -6.40 7.78
C PRO A 108 10.82 -7.76 7.98
N TYR A 109 9.96 -7.91 8.99
CA TYR A 109 9.25 -9.17 9.26
C TYR A 109 8.27 -9.50 8.13
N GLU A 110 7.45 -8.52 7.78
CA GLU A 110 6.48 -8.63 6.69
C GLU A 110 7.17 -8.90 5.35
N TRP A 111 8.22 -8.11 5.04
CA TRP A 111 9.00 -8.30 3.82
C TRP A 111 9.56 -9.72 3.70
N ALA A 112 10.19 -10.25 4.75
CA ALA A 112 10.86 -11.54 4.66
C ALA A 112 9.89 -12.70 4.36
N LEU A 113 8.68 -12.67 4.94
CA LEU A 113 7.65 -13.67 4.66
C LEU A 113 7.14 -13.56 3.23
N HIS A 114 6.87 -12.34 2.79
CA HIS A 114 6.26 -12.08 1.50
C HIS A 114 7.25 -12.16 0.34
N GLU A 115 8.55 -12.00 0.57
CA GLU A 115 9.59 -12.24 -0.42
C GLU A 115 9.62 -13.72 -0.82
N ILE A 116 9.51 -14.63 0.16
CA ILE A 116 9.46 -16.08 -0.07
C ILE A 116 8.20 -16.44 -0.86
N GLU A 117 7.03 -15.91 -0.46
CA GLU A 117 5.76 -16.15 -1.14
C GLU A 117 5.77 -15.59 -2.57
N ALA A 118 6.28 -14.37 -2.77
CA ALA A 118 6.36 -13.72 -4.07
C ALA A 118 7.17 -14.56 -5.07
N ILE A 119 8.34 -15.06 -4.65
CA ILE A 119 9.17 -15.96 -5.45
C ILE A 119 8.40 -17.25 -5.76
N ALA A 120 7.75 -17.84 -4.77
CA ALA A 120 7.00 -19.09 -4.92
C ALA A 120 5.83 -18.97 -5.92
N VAL A 121 5.20 -17.81 -6.02
CA VAL A 121 4.12 -17.53 -7.00
C VAL A 121 4.64 -16.96 -8.32
N GLY A 122 5.95 -16.92 -8.53
CA GLY A 122 6.59 -16.57 -9.80
C GLY A 122 6.79 -15.07 -10.04
N LEU A 123 6.86 -14.24 -9.00
CA LEU A 123 7.32 -12.85 -9.14
C LEU A 123 8.83 -12.83 -9.40
N GLU A 124 9.25 -12.10 -10.42
CA GLU A 124 10.62 -12.06 -10.89
C GLU A 124 11.52 -11.29 -9.90
N ASP A 125 12.71 -11.82 -9.66
CA ASP A 125 13.70 -11.23 -8.75
C ASP A 125 14.02 -9.76 -9.08
N GLU A 126 14.05 -9.40 -10.37
CA GLU A 126 14.27 -8.03 -10.82
C GLU A 126 13.19 -7.06 -10.32
N ILE A 127 11.92 -7.49 -10.31
CA ILE A 127 10.80 -6.68 -9.82
C ILE A 127 10.90 -6.54 -8.29
N ILE A 128 11.20 -7.64 -7.59
CA ILE A 128 11.44 -7.62 -6.14
C ILE A 128 12.57 -6.65 -5.80
N ASP A 129 13.68 -6.68 -6.53
CA ASP A 129 14.81 -5.77 -6.37
C ASP A 129 14.44 -4.30 -6.63
N ILE A 130 13.61 -4.04 -7.65
CA ILE A 130 13.11 -2.69 -7.93
C ILE A 130 12.30 -2.14 -6.75
N VAL A 131 11.43 -2.96 -6.16
CA VAL A 131 10.70 -2.58 -4.96
C VAL A 131 11.68 -2.40 -3.80
N ARG A 132 12.50 -3.41 -3.49
CA ARG A 132 13.44 -3.44 -2.35
C ARG A 132 14.32 -2.20 -2.27
N HIS A 133 14.81 -1.74 -3.43
CA HIS A 133 15.74 -0.61 -3.52
C HIS A 133 15.09 0.69 -3.97
N ARG A 134 13.75 0.74 -4.07
CA ARG A 134 12.99 1.89 -4.59
C ARG A 134 13.52 2.41 -5.93
N ARG A 135 13.92 1.50 -6.83
CA ARG A 135 14.50 1.87 -8.14
C ARG A 135 13.45 2.51 -9.06
N PRO A 136 13.88 3.25 -10.10
CA PRO A 136 12.98 3.71 -11.15
C PRO A 136 12.17 2.57 -11.77
N LEU A 137 10.92 2.84 -12.14
CA LEU A 137 9.98 1.86 -12.69
C LEU A 137 10.12 1.68 -14.21
N THR A 138 11.28 2.04 -14.76
CA THR A 138 11.60 1.89 -16.18
C THR A 138 11.65 0.42 -16.57
N ASN A 139 11.10 0.07 -17.73
CA ASN A 139 11.10 -1.29 -18.30
C ASN A 139 10.30 -2.35 -17.53
N LEU A 140 9.43 -1.94 -16.61
CA LEU A 140 8.47 -2.87 -16.00
C LEU A 140 7.24 -3.06 -16.90
N PRO A 141 6.59 -4.25 -16.85
CA PRO A 141 5.29 -4.39 -17.48
C PRO A 141 4.27 -3.43 -16.82
N PRO A 142 3.27 -2.94 -17.57
CA PRO A 142 2.47 -1.79 -17.12
C PRO A 142 1.69 -2.01 -15.82
N ARG A 143 1.23 -3.23 -15.55
CA ARG A 143 0.43 -3.54 -14.35
C ARG A 143 1.29 -3.52 -13.08
N GLU A 144 2.51 -4.02 -13.18
CA GLU A 144 3.50 -4.03 -12.10
C GLU A 144 3.97 -2.62 -11.79
N ALA A 145 4.31 -1.87 -12.84
CA ALA A 145 4.71 -0.46 -12.69
C ALA A 145 3.63 0.35 -11.97
N ILE A 146 2.36 0.25 -12.39
CA ILE A 146 1.29 1.05 -11.81
C ILE A 146 0.93 0.62 -10.37
N ILE A 147 1.05 -0.66 -10.03
CA ILE A 147 0.86 -1.14 -8.64
C ILE A 147 1.92 -0.54 -7.72
N ILE A 148 3.19 -0.58 -8.13
CA ILE A 148 4.30 -0.03 -7.35
C ILE A 148 4.16 1.49 -7.23
N GLU A 149 3.82 2.18 -8.31
CA GLU A 149 3.60 3.63 -8.33
C GLU A 149 2.47 4.05 -7.38
N VAL A 150 1.31 3.38 -7.44
CA VAL A 150 0.19 3.60 -6.52
C VAL A 150 0.61 3.40 -5.07
N GLY A 151 1.34 2.33 -4.78
CA GLY A 151 1.83 2.05 -3.43
C GLY A 151 2.79 3.13 -2.91
N ARG A 152 3.76 3.56 -3.74
CA ARG A 152 4.70 4.65 -3.40
C ARG A 152 3.98 5.97 -3.16
N GLU A 153 3.06 6.36 -4.05
CA GLU A 153 2.30 7.60 -3.85
C GLU A 153 1.50 7.52 -2.54
N LEU A 154 0.66 6.50 -2.36
CA LEU A 154 -0.20 6.37 -1.20
C LEU A 154 0.59 6.28 0.12
N LEU A 155 1.60 5.39 0.19
CA LEU A 155 2.29 5.02 1.43
C LEU A 155 3.59 5.79 1.69
N SER A 156 4.08 6.61 0.76
CA SER A 156 5.16 7.57 1.03
C SER A 156 4.71 9.03 0.97
N THR A 157 3.87 9.40 0.00
CA THR A 157 3.43 10.80 -0.18
C THR A 157 2.07 11.13 0.43
N ARG A 158 1.31 10.10 0.87
CA ARG A 158 -0.02 10.25 1.50
C ARG A 158 -1.05 10.87 0.56
N ALA A 159 -0.80 10.75 -0.74
CA ALA A 159 -1.66 11.21 -1.80
C ALA A 159 -1.66 10.18 -2.93
N LEU A 160 -2.67 10.23 -3.80
CA LEU A 160 -2.65 9.53 -5.08
C LEU A 160 -3.09 10.53 -6.14
N GLY A 161 -2.19 10.88 -7.05
CA GLY A 161 -2.43 11.86 -8.11
C GLY A 161 -3.57 11.43 -9.02
N ALA A 162 -4.30 12.41 -9.58
CA ALA A 162 -5.41 12.14 -10.49
C ALA A 162 -4.95 11.36 -11.73
N ASP A 163 -3.78 11.70 -12.28
CA ASP A 163 -3.21 11.00 -13.44
C ASP A 163 -2.84 9.55 -13.12
N THR A 164 -2.20 9.30 -11.97
CA THR A 164 -1.83 7.95 -11.52
C THR A 164 -3.07 7.12 -11.25
N TYR A 165 -4.09 7.69 -10.59
CA TYR A 165 -5.39 7.04 -10.40
C TYR A 165 -6.04 6.67 -11.74
N ALA A 166 -6.08 7.60 -12.70
CA ALA A 166 -6.69 7.36 -14.00
C ALA A 166 -5.94 6.28 -14.81
N ARG A 167 -4.59 6.25 -14.76
CA ARG A 167 -3.79 5.17 -15.36
C ARG A 167 -4.08 3.83 -14.69
N ALA A 168 -4.11 3.79 -13.36
CA ALA A 168 -4.38 2.57 -12.60
C ALA A 168 -5.77 2.02 -12.91
N LEU A 169 -6.78 2.89 -12.97
CA LEU A 169 -8.14 2.51 -13.32
C LEU A 169 -8.24 1.91 -14.73
N ARG A 170 -7.52 2.48 -15.72
CA ARG A 170 -7.47 1.93 -17.09
C ARG A 170 -6.77 0.58 -17.17
N LEU A 171 -5.66 0.40 -16.46
CA LEU A 171 -4.82 -0.80 -16.55
C LEU A 171 -5.35 -1.97 -15.72
N LEU A 172 -5.96 -1.69 -14.58
CA LEU A 172 -6.41 -2.71 -13.62
C LEU A 172 -7.93 -2.94 -13.71
N GLY A 173 -8.69 -1.94 -14.13
CA GLY A 173 -10.14 -1.89 -13.94
C GLY A 173 -10.52 -1.52 -12.50
N LYS A 174 -11.79 -1.15 -12.31
CA LYS A 174 -12.33 -0.66 -11.03
C LYS A 174 -12.11 -1.66 -9.88
N THR A 175 -12.51 -2.91 -10.07
CA THR A 175 -12.46 -3.95 -9.04
C THR A 175 -11.05 -4.22 -8.55
N ASN A 176 -10.12 -4.48 -9.47
CA ASN A 176 -8.73 -4.76 -9.09
C ASN A 176 -8.01 -3.53 -8.50
N LEU A 177 -8.34 -2.30 -8.94
CA LEU A 177 -7.78 -1.11 -8.33
C LEU A 177 -8.20 -0.98 -6.86
N VAL A 178 -9.47 -1.26 -6.56
CA VAL A 178 -9.98 -1.26 -5.18
C VAL A 178 -9.30 -2.36 -4.36
N ASP A 179 -9.14 -3.56 -4.93
CA ASP A 179 -8.46 -4.67 -4.25
C ASP A 179 -6.97 -4.38 -3.99
N VAL A 180 -6.27 -3.71 -4.92
CA VAL A 180 -4.88 -3.24 -4.72
C VAL A 180 -4.83 -2.25 -3.57
N ILE A 181 -5.70 -1.24 -3.55
CA ILE A 181 -5.73 -0.22 -2.48
C ILE A 181 -6.10 -0.85 -1.13
N ASP A 182 -7.05 -1.79 -1.09
CA ASP A 182 -7.41 -2.50 0.15
C ASP A 182 -6.28 -3.41 0.64
N THR A 183 -5.53 -4.02 -0.27
CA THR A 183 -4.34 -4.82 0.05
C THR A 183 -3.24 -3.92 0.64
N LEU A 184 -2.93 -2.79 0.01
CA LEU A 184 -1.99 -1.79 0.55
C LEU A 184 -2.42 -1.30 1.94
N ALA A 185 -3.70 -0.98 2.13
CA ALA A 185 -4.22 -0.51 3.42
C ALA A 185 -4.14 -1.59 4.51
N ARG A 186 -4.49 -2.84 4.18
CA ARG A 186 -4.42 -3.96 5.12
C ARG A 186 -2.98 -4.25 5.55
N TYR A 187 -2.05 -4.24 4.61
CA TYR A 187 -0.64 -4.48 4.94
C TYR A 187 0.02 -3.26 5.59
N ALA A 188 -0.51 -2.06 5.37
CA ALA A 188 -0.11 -0.92 6.17
C ALA A 188 -0.50 -1.04 7.65
N MET A 189 -1.70 -1.55 7.92
CA MET A 189 -2.15 -1.87 9.27
C MET A 189 -1.27 -2.95 9.92
N VAL A 190 -1.05 -4.07 9.21
CA VAL A 190 -0.17 -5.16 9.69
C VAL A 190 1.23 -4.63 10.00
N GLY A 191 1.83 -3.87 9.08
CA GLY A 191 3.13 -3.26 9.28
C GLY A 191 3.20 -2.34 10.50
N ALA A 192 2.16 -1.53 10.71
CA ALA A 192 2.08 -0.66 11.89
C ALA A 192 2.00 -1.46 13.20
N GLU A 193 1.22 -2.54 13.23
CA GLU A 193 1.14 -3.44 14.39
C GLU A 193 2.49 -4.09 14.68
N LEU A 194 3.13 -4.67 13.66
CA LEU A 194 4.45 -5.32 13.78
C LEU A 194 5.51 -4.34 14.31
N THR A 195 5.52 -3.11 13.81
CA THR A 195 6.45 -2.07 14.30
C THR A 195 6.11 -1.59 15.70
N GLY A 196 4.84 -1.36 16.01
CA GLY A 196 4.42 -0.90 17.34
C GLY A 196 4.86 -1.86 18.45
N PHE A 197 4.77 -3.17 18.18
CA PHE A 197 5.22 -4.22 19.10
C PHE A 197 6.66 -4.68 18.88
N ASN A 198 7.41 -3.99 18.03
CA ASN A 198 8.81 -4.28 17.71
C ASN A 198 9.05 -5.77 17.37
N GLN A 199 8.17 -6.34 16.53
CA GLN A 199 8.29 -7.71 16.07
C GLN A 199 9.59 -7.88 15.28
N ARG A 200 10.50 -8.72 15.77
CA ARG A 200 11.69 -9.12 15.01
C ARG A 200 11.41 -10.35 14.19
N MET A 201 12.18 -10.48 13.12
CA MET A 201 12.24 -11.67 12.28
C MET A 201 12.56 -12.93 13.11
N PRO A 202 12.07 -14.11 12.67
CA PRO A 202 12.45 -15.38 13.28
C PRO A 202 13.97 -15.59 13.29
N VAL A 203 14.45 -16.40 14.23
CA VAL A 203 15.88 -16.73 14.31
C VAL A 203 16.33 -17.43 13.02
N GLY A 204 17.51 -17.04 12.51
CA GLY A 204 18.10 -17.62 11.30
C GLY A 204 17.58 -17.04 9.98
N TRP A 205 16.55 -16.19 10.01
CA TRP A 205 16.06 -15.54 8.80
C TRP A 205 17.00 -14.39 8.39
N ARG A 206 17.32 -14.32 7.10
CA ARG A 206 18.15 -13.25 6.54
C ARG A 206 17.31 -11.98 6.35
N GLN A 207 17.74 -10.89 6.97
CA GLN A 207 17.17 -9.58 6.70
C GLN A 207 17.69 -9.05 5.34
N SER A 208 16.85 -9.04 4.30
CA SER A 208 17.19 -8.59 2.92
C SER A 208 16.75 -7.16 2.58
N LEU A 209 15.82 -6.59 3.34
CA LEU A 209 15.28 -5.24 3.22
C LEU A 209 16.23 -4.16 3.81
N PRO A 210 16.76 -3.22 3.01
CA PRO A 210 17.61 -2.15 3.55
C PRO A 210 16.80 -1.17 4.40
N LEU A 211 17.06 -1.11 5.71
CA LEU A 211 16.35 -0.23 6.64
C LEU A 211 17.07 1.12 6.81
N PRO A 212 16.34 2.26 6.85
CA PRO A 212 16.93 3.55 7.17
C PRO A 212 17.13 3.78 8.68
N PHE A 213 16.78 2.79 9.50
CA PHE A 213 16.87 2.83 10.96
C PHE A 213 17.29 1.46 11.52
N THR A 214 17.71 1.47 12.78
CA THR A 214 17.90 0.25 13.57
C THR A 214 16.70 0.08 14.49
N HIS A 215 16.11 -1.11 14.54
CA HIS A 215 15.03 -1.39 15.48
C HIS A 215 15.54 -1.33 16.94
N PRO A 216 14.74 -0.81 17.89
CA PRO A 216 15.07 -0.85 19.32
C PRO A 216 15.33 -2.28 19.81
N ASP A 217 16.25 -2.50 20.74
CA ASP A 217 16.56 -3.85 21.26
C ASP A 217 15.70 -4.23 22.49
N ASP A 218 14.52 -3.62 22.63
CA ASP A 218 13.60 -3.78 23.76
C ASP A 218 12.62 -4.95 23.57
N ILE A 219 13.15 -6.12 23.20
CA ILE A 219 12.36 -7.32 22.93
C ILE A 219 12.62 -8.43 23.95
N HIS A 220 11.61 -9.25 24.20
CA HIS A 220 11.81 -10.50 24.89
C HIS A 220 12.52 -11.51 23.97
N PRO A 221 13.58 -12.21 24.42
CA PRO A 221 14.33 -13.14 23.57
C PRO A 221 13.50 -14.29 22.95
N ASP A 222 12.44 -14.72 23.65
CA ASP A 222 11.59 -15.86 23.29
C ASP A 222 10.51 -15.52 22.26
N SER A 223 9.78 -14.42 22.45
CA SER A 223 8.75 -13.95 21.52
C SER A 223 9.32 -13.10 20.38
N ARG A 224 10.51 -12.54 20.60
CA ARG A 224 11.14 -11.54 19.73
C ARG A 224 10.22 -10.33 19.46
N SER A 225 9.46 -9.95 20.48
CA SER A 225 8.50 -8.85 20.50
C SER A 225 8.55 -8.14 21.87
N ARG A 226 7.90 -6.98 22.00
CA ARG A 226 7.68 -6.29 23.29
C ARG A 226 6.72 -7.00 24.23
N LEU A 227 6.04 -8.05 23.75
CA LEU A 227 5.16 -8.88 24.56
C LEU A 227 5.86 -10.20 24.88
N PRO A 228 5.78 -10.72 26.12
CA PRO A 228 6.32 -12.03 26.45
C PRO A 228 5.60 -13.13 25.67
N LEU A 229 6.29 -14.24 25.40
CA LEU A 229 5.63 -15.39 24.79
C LEU A 229 4.57 -15.91 25.77
N ARG A 230 3.31 -15.96 25.33
CA ARG A 230 2.28 -16.64 26.12
C ARG A 230 2.57 -18.13 26.06
N SER A 231 3.00 -18.71 27.18
CA SER A 231 3.08 -20.15 27.35
C SER A 231 1.68 -20.72 27.18
N ALA A 232 1.41 -21.32 26.02
CA ALA A 232 0.27 -22.20 25.91
C ALA A 232 0.55 -23.40 26.82
N GLU A 233 -0.36 -23.70 27.75
CA GLU A 233 -0.50 -25.06 28.32
C GLU A 233 -0.98 -26.06 27.25
N THR A 234 -0.49 -25.93 26.02
CA THR A 234 -0.80 -26.82 24.92
C THR A 234 0.43 -26.91 24.07
N THR A 235 1.04 -28.09 24.11
CA THR A 235 2.10 -28.56 23.23
C THR A 235 1.80 -28.16 21.79
N SER A 236 2.36 -27.02 21.36
CA SER A 236 2.43 -26.66 19.95
C SER A 236 3.87 -26.32 19.68
N THR A 237 4.56 -27.27 19.06
CA THR A 237 5.92 -27.13 18.61
C THR A 237 5.95 -25.99 17.58
N ALA A 238 6.59 -24.87 17.95
CA ALA A 238 6.94 -23.79 17.03
C ALA A 238 7.68 -24.29 15.76
N THR A 239 8.17 -25.52 15.79
CA THR A 239 8.71 -26.30 14.66
C THR A 239 7.72 -26.54 13.51
N VAL A 240 6.40 -26.60 13.75
CA VAL A 240 5.44 -26.99 12.68
C VAL A 240 5.08 -25.84 11.74
N LEU A 241 5.16 -24.58 12.19
CA LEU A 241 4.83 -23.43 11.33
C LEU A 241 6.00 -22.97 10.44
N TYR A 242 7.23 -23.33 10.76
CA TYR A 242 8.44 -22.87 10.05
C TYR A 242 9.38 -23.99 9.57
N GLY A 243 8.98 -25.26 9.72
CA GLY A 243 9.80 -26.44 9.42
C GLY A 243 9.71 -26.98 7.99
N ARG A 244 9.23 -26.19 7.03
CA ARG A 244 9.23 -26.57 5.61
C ARG A 244 9.76 -25.44 4.73
N LEU A 245 11.07 -25.20 4.85
CA LEU A 245 11.92 -24.67 3.80
C LEU A 245 13.16 -25.56 3.74
#